data_AF-A0A0H2VH55-F1
#
_entry.id   AF-A0A0H2VH55-F1
#
_cell.length_a   1.000
_cell.length_b   1.000
_cell.length_c   1.000
_cell.angle_alpha   90.00
_cell.angle_beta   90.00
_cell.angle_gamma   90.00
#
_symmetry.space_group_name_H-M   'P 1'
#
loop_
_entity.id
_entity.type
_entity.pdbx_description
1 polymer ?
#
loop_
_entity_poly.entity_id
_entity_poly.type
_entity_poly.pdbx_seq_one_letter_code
_entity_poly.pdbx_strand_id
1 'polypeptide(L)'
;MLIDKARSFIQTMYSELKYNTNEIENRMKEIEQEINLTGSYTHTYEELSYGAKMAWRNSNRCIGRLFWNSLNVKDARDVCDEKEFIKFIHTHIKEATNGGKIKPYITIFSPEDTPKIYNNQLIRYAGYENVGDPSEKKVTRLAEHLGWKGKGSNFDILPLIYQLPNDTIKIHELPNDIVKEVSIHHEHYPKLSKLGLKWYAVPIISNMDLKIGGITYPTAPFNGWYMVTEIAVRNFTDTYRYNLLEKVAEAFEFDTLKNNSFNKDRALVELNHAVYHSFKADGVSIVDHLTAAKQFEMFERNEHQQNRNVTGKWSWLAPPLSPTLTSNYHHGYDNTMHHTNFFYKKEEPMKCPFH
;
A
#
# COMPACT_ATOMS: atom_id res chain seq x y z
N MET A 1 -13.49 -10.35 23.70
CA MET A 1 -12.18 -10.67 24.31
C MET A 1 -11.25 -11.25 23.24
N LEU A 2 -9.95 -11.47 23.49
CA LEU A 2 -9.00 -12.03 22.51
C LEU A 2 -9.50 -13.37 21.94
N ILE A 3 -9.95 -14.26 22.83
CA ILE A 3 -10.47 -15.57 22.45
C ILE A 3 -11.67 -15.51 21.50
N ASP A 4 -12.56 -14.53 21.64
CA ASP A 4 -13.73 -14.40 20.75
C ASP A 4 -13.31 -14.02 19.32
N LYS A 5 -12.27 -13.19 19.20
CA LYS A 5 -11.70 -12.80 17.90
C LYS A 5 -10.98 -13.97 17.25
N ALA A 6 -10.22 -14.74 18.04
CA ALA A 6 -9.55 -15.94 17.57
C ALA A 6 -10.59 -16.96 17.09
N ARG A 7 -11.63 -17.23 17.91
CA ARG A 7 -12.73 -18.14 17.57
C ARG A 7 -13.43 -17.74 16.29
N SER A 8 -13.82 -16.48 16.15
CA SER A 8 -14.47 -15.97 14.93
C SER A 8 -13.58 -16.14 13.70
N PHE A 9 -12.28 -15.86 13.83
CA PHE A 9 -11.32 -16.01 12.73
C PHE A 9 -11.14 -17.47 12.31
N ILE A 10 -10.85 -18.37 13.26
CA ILE A 10 -10.65 -19.79 13.00
C ILE A 10 -11.91 -20.39 12.38
N GLN A 11 -13.09 -20.13 12.96
CA GLN A 11 -14.35 -20.63 12.41
C GLN A 11 -14.58 -20.17 10.96
N THR A 12 -14.36 -18.89 10.65
CA THR A 12 -14.53 -18.38 9.28
C THR A 12 -13.51 -18.99 8.33
N MET A 13 -12.21 -18.93 8.65
CA MET A 13 -11.14 -19.45 7.81
C MET A 13 -11.31 -20.95 7.53
N TYR A 14 -11.49 -21.74 8.60
CA TYR A 14 -11.54 -23.20 8.49
C TYR A 14 -12.79 -23.66 7.74
N SER A 15 -13.92 -22.95 7.91
CA SER A 15 -15.13 -23.18 7.11
C SER A 15 -14.91 -22.87 5.62
N GLU A 16 -14.25 -21.75 5.30
CA GLU A 16 -13.92 -21.39 3.91
C GLU A 16 -12.95 -22.40 3.26
N LEU A 17 -12.05 -22.97 4.06
CA LEU A 17 -11.10 -23.99 3.63
C LEU A 17 -11.63 -25.44 3.74
N LYS A 18 -12.88 -25.62 4.18
CA LYS A 18 -13.56 -26.92 4.30
C LYS A 18 -12.91 -27.92 5.26
N TYR A 19 -12.29 -27.41 6.33
CA TYR A 19 -11.87 -28.23 7.47
C TYR A 19 -13.09 -28.77 8.21
N ASN A 20 -12.93 -29.91 8.88
CA ASN A 20 -14.01 -30.52 9.65
C ASN A 20 -14.13 -29.93 11.07
N THR A 21 -15.27 -30.17 11.72
CA THR A 21 -15.56 -29.63 13.06
C THR A 21 -14.53 -30.04 14.11
N ASN A 22 -14.00 -31.26 14.04
CA ASN A 22 -13.01 -31.73 15.02
C ASN A 22 -11.69 -30.96 14.89
N GLU A 23 -11.27 -30.61 13.68
CA GLU A 23 -10.07 -29.78 13.45
C GLU A 23 -10.24 -28.38 14.03
N ILE A 24 -11.43 -27.78 13.85
CA ILE A 24 -11.76 -26.47 14.43
C ILE A 24 -11.72 -26.54 15.96
N GLU A 25 -12.39 -27.53 16.56
CA GLU A 25 -12.45 -27.69 18.02
C GLU A 25 -11.07 -27.96 18.64
N ASN A 26 -10.26 -28.81 18.00
CA ASN A 26 -8.91 -29.10 18.46
C ASN A 26 -8.03 -27.84 18.40
N ARG A 27 -8.07 -27.10 17.30
CA ARG A 27 -7.33 -25.85 17.17
C ARG A 27 -7.78 -24.81 18.21
N MET A 28 -9.08 -24.73 18.49
CA MET A 28 -9.58 -23.82 19.53
C MET A 28 -9.11 -24.21 20.94
N LYS A 29 -9.01 -25.49 21.25
CA LYS A 29 -8.43 -25.95 22.54
C LYS A 29 -6.98 -25.56 22.69
N GLU A 30 -6.17 -25.71 21.63
CA GLU A 30 -4.77 -25.27 21.62
C GLU A 30 -4.65 -23.77 21.88
N ILE A 31 -5.45 -22.96 21.17
CA ILE A 31 -5.48 -21.50 21.33
C ILE A 31 -5.90 -21.11 22.76
N GLU A 32 -6.94 -21.74 23.31
CA GLU A 32 -7.39 -21.46 24.68
C GLU A 32 -6.32 -21.81 25.72
N GLN A 33 -5.63 -22.93 25.54
CA GLN A 33 -4.50 -23.33 26.39
C GLN A 33 -3.34 -22.33 26.30
N GLU A 34 -2.93 -21.94 25.09
CA GLU A 34 -1.83 -21.00 24.88
C GLU A 34 -2.15 -19.62 25.47
N ILE A 35 -3.39 -19.12 25.29
CA ILE A 35 -3.84 -17.85 25.88
C ILE A 35 -3.80 -17.90 27.40
N ASN A 36 -4.23 -19.01 28.01
CA ASN A 36 -4.22 -19.15 29.46
C ASN A 36 -2.79 -19.19 30.03
N LEU A 37 -1.82 -19.71 29.27
CA LEU A 37 -0.43 -19.85 29.70
C LEU A 37 0.41 -18.59 29.44
N THR A 38 0.20 -17.92 28.31
CA THR A 38 1.09 -16.85 27.81
C THR A 38 0.41 -15.48 27.72
N GLY A 39 -0.93 -15.44 27.76
CA GLY A 39 -1.72 -14.24 27.52
C GLY A 39 -2.06 -13.98 26.05
N SER A 40 -1.51 -14.75 25.10
CA SER A 40 -1.71 -14.62 23.66
C SER A 40 -1.76 -16.00 22.97
N TYR A 41 -1.80 -16.03 21.64
CA TYR A 41 -1.62 -17.26 20.87
C TYR A 41 -0.85 -17.04 19.58
N THR A 42 -0.24 -18.10 19.06
CA THR A 42 0.59 -18.06 17.87
C THR A 42 -0.16 -18.62 16.67
N HIS A 43 -0.21 -17.85 15.58
CA HIS A 43 -0.77 -18.32 14.33
C HIS A 43 0.12 -19.38 13.67
N THR A 44 -0.48 -20.39 13.04
CA THR A 44 0.23 -21.23 12.06
C THR A 44 0.59 -20.41 10.82
N TYR A 45 1.50 -20.91 9.97
CA TYR A 45 1.78 -20.25 8.69
C TYR A 45 0.54 -20.16 7.78
N GLU A 46 -0.28 -21.21 7.75
CA GLU A 46 -1.52 -21.22 6.95
C GLU A 46 -2.51 -20.17 7.45
N GLU A 47 -2.67 -20.04 8.77
CA GLU A 47 -3.49 -19.02 9.41
C GLU A 47 -2.98 -17.61 9.12
N LEU A 48 -1.67 -17.39 9.22
CA LEU A 48 -1.05 -16.11 8.92
C LEU A 48 -1.26 -15.73 7.45
N SER A 49 -1.03 -16.68 6.55
CA SER A 49 -1.12 -16.51 5.10
C SER A 49 -2.56 -16.24 4.65
N TYR A 50 -3.50 -17.09 5.08
CA TYR A 50 -4.91 -16.92 4.75
C TYR A 50 -5.50 -15.69 5.43
N GLY A 51 -5.11 -15.42 6.68
CA GLY A 51 -5.48 -14.21 7.41
C GLY A 51 -5.07 -12.94 6.65
N ALA A 52 -3.82 -12.82 6.21
CA ALA A 52 -3.37 -11.67 5.43
C ALA A 52 -4.14 -11.50 4.11
N LYS A 53 -4.46 -12.61 3.42
CA LYS A 53 -5.31 -12.62 2.23
C LYS A 53 -6.73 -12.13 2.53
N MET A 54 -7.33 -12.59 3.63
CA MET A 54 -8.64 -12.09 4.11
C MET A 54 -8.58 -10.60 4.47
N ALA A 55 -7.47 -10.12 5.04
CA ALA A 55 -7.28 -8.70 5.34
C ALA A 55 -7.40 -7.83 4.08
N TRP A 56 -6.76 -8.26 3.00
CA TRP A 56 -6.87 -7.60 1.71
C TRP A 56 -8.30 -7.72 1.14
N ARG A 57 -8.91 -8.90 1.18
CA ARG A 57 -10.31 -9.11 0.75
C ARG A 57 -11.30 -8.18 1.47
N ASN A 58 -11.08 -7.96 2.76
CA ASN A 58 -11.91 -7.11 3.62
C ASN A 58 -11.54 -5.62 3.57
N SER A 59 -10.55 -5.23 2.77
CA SER A 59 -10.08 -3.83 2.70
C SER A 59 -11.06 -2.95 1.93
N ASN A 60 -12.01 -2.33 2.64
CA ASN A 60 -13.11 -1.53 2.07
C ASN A 60 -12.66 -0.38 1.14
N ARG A 61 -11.41 0.08 1.27
CA ARG A 61 -10.84 1.18 0.47
C ARG A 61 -10.08 0.72 -0.76
N CYS A 62 -9.96 -0.59 -0.98
CA CYS A 62 -9.17 -1.17 -2.07
C CYS A 62 -10.07 -1.57 -3.23
N ILE A 63 -9.83 -0.97 -4.41
CA ILE A 63 -10.51 -1.36 -5.66
C ILE A 63 -9.91 -2.64 -6.26
N GLY A 64 -8.63 -2.92 -6.02
CA GLY A 64 -7.89 -4.05 -6.60
C GLY A 64 -8.09 -5.40 -5.91
N ARG A 65 -9.25 -5.64 -5.28
CA ARG A 65 -9.48 -6.84 -4.44
C ARG A 65 -9.64 -8.15 -5.20
N LEU A 66 -9.84 -8.12 -6.52
CA LEU A 66 -9.96 -9.34 -7.35
C LEU A 66 -8.82 -10.35 -7.12
N PHE A 67 -7.62 -9.84 -6.85
CA PHE A 67 -6.40 -10.64 -6.75
C PHE A 67 -6.08 -11.09 -5.31
N TRP A 68 -7.00 -10.92 -4.36
CA TRP A 68 -6.74 -11.12 -2.92
C TRP A 68 -6.10 -12.47 -2.59
N ASN A 69 -6.51 -13.55 -3.27
CA ASN A 69 -6.01 -14.89 -3.02
C ASN A 69 -4.60 -15.16 -3.59
N SER A 70 -4.10 -14.27 -4.46
CA SER A 70 -2.77 -14.36 -5.08
C SER A 70 -1.66 -13.67 -4.28
N LEU A 71 -1.98 -13.10 -3.12
CA LEU A 71 -1.00 -12.44 -2.25
C LEU A 71 0.12 -13.41 -1.85
N ASN A 72 1.36 -13.00 -2.10
CA ASN A 72 2.55 -13.71 -1.66
C ASN A 72 2.86 -13.29 -0.23
N VAL A 73 2.71 -14.22 0.71
CA VAL A 73 2.92 -13.94 2.14
C VAL A 73 4.28 -14.46 2.55
N LYS A 74 5.10 -13.59 3.14
CA LYS A 74 6.38 -13.95 3.73
C LYS A 74 6.30 -13.84 5.24
N ASP A 75 6.52 -14.96 5.90
CA ASP A 75 6.64 -15.03 7.35
C ASP A 75 8.05 -14.57 7.76
N ALA A 76 8.10 -13.52 8.57
CA ALA A 76 9.30 -12.92 9.12
C ALA A 76 9.16 -12.73 10.64
N ARG A 77 8.30 -13.51 11.29
CA ARG A 77 8.04 -13.41 12.73
C ARG A 77 9.27 -13.74 13.57
N ASP A 78 10.16 -14.59 13.07
CA ASP A 78 11.39 -14.99 13.77
C ASP A 78 12.57 -14.02 13.57
N VAL A 79 12.36 -12.89 12.88
CA VAL A 79 13.43 -11.92 12.59
C VAL A 79 13.68 -11.02 13.80
N CYS A 80 14.83 -11.20 14.45
CA CYS A 80 15.22 -10.46 15.65
C CYS A 80 16.48 -9.60 15.47
N ASP A 81 17.26 -9.79 14.40
CA ASP A 81 18.49 -9.04 14.13
C ASP A 81 18.39 -8.09 12.94
N GLU A 82 19.24 -7.05 12.96
CA GLU A 82 19.23 -5.94 11.99
C GLU A 82 19.55 -6.40 10.57
N LYS A 83 20.48 -7.34 10.43
CA LYS A 83 20.95 -7.79 9.13
C LYS A 83 19.86 -8.58 8.41
N GLU A 84 19.20 -9.51 9.11
CA GLU A 84 18.06 -10.24 8.55
C GLU A 84 16.87 -9.30 8.31
N PHE A 85 16.57 -8.36 9.21
CA PHE A 85 15.51 -7.35 8.98
C PHE A 85 15.72 -6.59 7.66
N ILE A 86 16.90 -5.99 7.45
CA ILE A 86 17.23 -5.27 6.21
C ILE A 86 17.15 -6.20 5.00
N LYS A 87 17.63 -7.44 5.12
CA LYS A 87 17.56 -8.43 4.05
C LYS A 87 16.12 -8.78 3.66
N PHE A 88 15.20 -8.90 4.61
CA PHE A 88 13.78 -9.10 4.33
C PHE A 88 13.16 -7.89 3.63
N ILE A 89 13.52 -6.67 4.02
CA ILE A 89 13.09 -5.44 3.33
C ILE A 89 13.59 -5.41 1.87
N HIS A 90 14.86 -5.69 1.64
CA HIS A 90 15.42 -5.79 0.29
C HIS A 90 14.75 -6.90 -0.53
N THR A 91 14.49 -8.05 0.08
CA THR A 91 13.82 -9.18 -0.57
C THR A 91 12.40 -8.81 -0.97
N HIS A 92 11.65 -8.15 -0.08
CA HIS A 92 10.31 -7.62 -0.40
C HIS A 92 10.38 -6.75 -1.65
N ILE A 93 11.25 -5.73 -1.66
CA ILE A 93 11.36 -4.79 -2.78
C ILE A 93 11.68 -5.51 -4.09
N LYS A 94 12.68 -6.42 -4.09
CA LYS A 94 13.10 -7.16 -5.28
C LYS A 94 12.02 -8.10 -5.81
N GLU A 95 11.45 -8.93 -4.93
CA GLU A 95 10.43 -9.92 -5.31
C GLU A 95 9.11 -9.26 -5.69
N ALA A 96 8.73 -8.17 -5.02
CA ALA A 96 7.57 -7.38 -5.39
C ALA A 96 7.77 -6.71 -6.75
N THR A 97 8.96 -6.18 -7.03
CA THR A 97 9.27 -5.50 -8.31
C THR A 97 9.29 -6.50 -9.47
N ASN A 98 9.92 -7.67 -9.30
CA ASN A 98 9.93 -8.78 -10.28
C ASN A 98 10.21 -8.31 -11.72
N GLY A 99 11.27 -7.50 -11.90
CA GLY A 99 11.67 -6.94 -13.19
C GLY A 99 10.67 -5.93 -13.83
N GLY A 100 9.62 -5.54 -13.12
CA GLY A 100 8.50 -4.72 -13.60
C GLY A 100 7.17 -5.47 -13.60
N LYS A 101 7.16 -6.81 -13.61
CA LYS A 101 5.95 -7.63 -13.51
C LYS A 101 5.52 -7.77 -12.06
N ILE A 102 5.04 -6.66 -11.48
CA ILE A 102 4.84 -6.51 -10.02
C ILE A 102 4.02 -7.66 -9.44
N LYS A 103 4.50 -8.24 -8.35
CA LYS A 103 3.80 -9.26 -7.56
C LYS A 103 3.17 -8.62 -6.32
N PRO A 104 1.92 -8.98 -5.95
CA PRO A 104 1.36 -8.58 -4.67
C PRO A 104 2.07 -9.35 -3.56
N TYR A 105 2.68 -8.63 -2.62
CA TYR A 105 3.56 -9.20 -1.61
C TYR A 105 3.27 -8.58 -0.24
N ILE A 106 3.42 -9.36 0.83
CA ILE A 106 3.38 -8.90 2.22
C ILE A 106 4.46 -9.62 3.03
N THR A 107 5.21 -8.89 3.84
CA THR A 107 6.17 -9.46 4.79
C THR A 107 5.67 -9.17 6.20
N ILE A 108 5.45 -10.19 7.02
CA ILE A 108 4.84 -10.04 8.34
C ILE A 108 5.88 -10.31 9.42
N PHE A 109 6.24 -9.28 10.18
CA PHE A 109 7.18 -9.37 11.30
C PHE A 109 6.46 -9.73 12.61
N SER A 110 7.25 -9.99 13.65
CA SER A 110 6.73 -10.42 14.95
C SER A 110 5.67 -9.46 15.50
N PRO A 111 4.54 -9.97 16.06
CA PRO A 111 3.56 -9.15 16.77
C PRO A 111 4.03 -8.73 18.16
N GLU A 112 5.03 -9.43 18.71
CA GLU A 112 5.70 -9.16 19.98
C GLU A 112 7.16 -8.76 19.70
N ASP A 113 7.75 -7.81 20.43
CA ASP A 113 9.09 -7.30 20.12
C ASP A 113 9.22 -6.94 18.62
N THR A 114 8.32 -6.08 18.15
CA THR A 114 8.18 -5.75 16.74
C THR A 114 9.25 -4.76 16.24
N PRO A 115 9.98 -5.06 15.15
CA PRO A 115 10.72 -4.06 14.38
C PRO A 115 9.79 -2.94 13.92
N LYS A 116 10.07 -1.68 14.20
CA LYS A 116 9.25 -0.54 13.76
C LYS A 116 9.78 0.03 12.46
N ILE A 117 8.87 0.34 11.53
CA ILE A 117 9.16 1.10 10.31
C ILE A 117 8.45 2.44 10.43
N TYR A 118 9.18 3.54 10.19
CA TYR A 118 8.64 4.90 10.27
C TYR A 118 8.20 5.46 8.92
N ASN A 119 8.61 4.83 7.82
CA ASN A 119 8.21 5.24 6.48
C ASN A 119 6.72 4.96 6.24
N ASN A 120 6.04 5.86 5.50
CA ASN A 120 4.68 5.65 5.02
C ASN A 120 4.60 4.52 3.98
N GLN A 121 5.55 4.53 3.04
CA GLN A 121 5.84 3.41 2.15
C GLN A 121 7.36 3.16 2.14
N LEU A 122 7.80 1.93 1.91
CA LEU A 122 9.23 1.61 1.89
C LEU A 122 10.00 2.41 0.84
N ILE A 123 9.35 2.73 -0.28
CA ILE A 123 9.91 3.59 -1.33
C ILE A 123 9.03 4.84 -1.40
N ARG A 124 9.61 5.99 -1.06
CA ARG A 124 8.97 7.31 -1.18
C ARG A 124 9.99 8.36 -1.56
N TYR A 125 9.50 9.41 -2.22
CA TYR A 125 10.27 10.61 -2.43
C TYR A 125 10.23 11.52 -1.19
N ALA A 126 11.36 12.14 -0.88
CA ALA A 126 11.50 13.11 0.20
C ALA A 126 10.64 14.36 -0.05
N GLY A 127 10.30 15.04 1.04
CA GLY A 127 9.56 16.30 1.06
C GLY A 127 10.33 17.35 1.84
N TYR A 128 10.88 18.33 1.13
CA TYR A 128 11.55 19.49 1.72
C TYR A 128 10.57 20.67 1.79
N GLU A 129 11.01 21.81 2.32
CA GLU A 129 10.13 22.97 2.49
C GLU A 129 9.57 23.48 1.15
N ASN A 130 10.42 23.53 0.11
CA ASN A 130 10.13 24.13 -1.19
C ASN A 130 10.13 23.14 -2.38
N VAL A 131 10.49 21.88 -2.17
CA VAL A 131 10.67 20.89 -3.25
C VAL A 131 10.40 19.47 -2.75
N GLY A 132 10.06 18.54 -3.64
CA GLY A 132 9.74 17.16 -3.28
C GLY A 132 8.26 16.97 -2.91
N ASP A 133 7.95 15.86 -2.22
CA ASP A 133 6.59 15.47 -1.87
C ASP A 133 6.15 16.06 -0.52
N PRO A 134 5.22 17.04 -0.46
CA PRO A 134 4.82 17.67 0.80
C PRO A 134 4.26 16.69 1.85
N SER A 135 3.70 15.57 1.42
CA SER A 135 3.17 14.55 2.34
C SER A 135 4.26 13.85 3.17
N GLU A 136 5.51 13.90 2.71
CA GLU A 136 6.66 13.26 3.37
C GLU A 136 7.53 14.25 4.15
N LYS A 137 7.11 15.52 4.33
CA LYS A 137 7.85 16.53 5.10
C LYS A 137 8.24 16.04 6.50
N LYS A 138 7.32 15.38 7.21
CA LYS A 138 7.58 14.87 8.56
C LYS A 138 8.64 13.75 8.58
N VAL A 139 8.54 12.79 7.65
CA VAL A 139 9.47 11.66 7.54
C VAL A 139 10.85 12.14 7.08
N THR A 140 10.88 13.11 6.17
CA THR A 140 12.13 13.72 5.67
C THR A 140 12.87 14.45 6.79
N ARG A 141 12.18 15.26 7.61
CA ARG A 141 12.78 15.92 8.78
C ARG A 141 13.34 14.91 9.78
N LEU A 142 12.66 13.76 9.97
CA LEU A 142 13.18 12.68 10.81
C LEU A 142 14.46 12.08 10.21
N ALA A 143 14.49 11.82 8.89
CA ALA A 143 15.68 11.34 8.21
C ALA A 143 16.87 12.32 8.37
N GLU A 144 16.64 13.61 8.11
CA GLU A 144 17.65 14.66 8.25
C GLU A 144 18.17 14.77 9.69
N HIS A 145 17.29 14.67 10.69
CA HIS A 145 17.67 14.65 12.10
C HIS A 145 18.56 13.45 12.47
N LEU A 146 18.33 12.29 11.84
CA LEU A 146 19.15 11.08 12.02
C LEU A 146 20.44 11.11 11.18
N GLY A 147 20.75 12.24 10.53
CA GLY A 147 21.98 12.44 9.78
C GLY A 147 21.92 12.10 8.29
N TRP A 148 20.75 11.71 7.76
CA TRP A 148 20.58 11.53 6.32
C TRP A 148 20.65 12.87 5.58
N LYS A 149 21.26 12.90 4.40
CA LYS A 149 21.32 14.09 3.56
C LYS A 149 20.98 13.74 2.11
N GLY A 150 19.79 14.12 1.68
CA GLY A 150 19.38 14.01 0.28
C GLY A 150 20.07 15.03 -0.63
N LYS A 151 19.78 14.94 -1.93
CA LYS A 151 20.32 15.86 -2.95
C LYS A 151 19.56 17.19 -3.01
N GLY A 152 18.42 17.27 -2.33
CA GLY A 152 17.50 18.41 -2.40
C GLY A 152 16.70 18.46 -3.69
N SER A 153 16.43 17.31 -4.33
CA SER A 153 15.69 17.24 -5.59
C SER A 153 14.20 16.96 -5.39
N ASN A 154 13.41 17.06 -6.47
CA ASN A 154 11.99 16.66 -6.46
C ASN A 154 11.78 15.16 -6.18
N PHE A 155 12.80 14.33 -6.41
CA PHE A 155 12.64 12.88 -6.45
C PHE A 155 13.81 12.17 -5.75
N ASP A 156 14.20 12.67 -4.58
CA ASP A 156 15.16 11.98 -3.71
C ASP A 156 14.47 10.82 -3.00
N ILE A 157 14.97 9.60 -3.16
CA ILE A 157 14.44 8.43 -2.45
C ILE A 157 14.82 8.54 -0.97
N LEU A 158 13.81 8.47 -0.10
CA LEU A 158 14.01 8.43 1.35
C LEU A 158 14.71 7.13 1.76
N PRO A 159 15.57 7.16 2.79
CA PRO A 159 16.13 5.95 3.38
C PRO A 159 15.02 5.19 4.11
N LEU A 160 15.22 3.89 4.32
CA LEU A 160 14.47 3.15 5.33
C LEU A 160 14.80 3.73 6.71
N ILE A 161 13.78 4.08 7.49
CA ILE A 161 13.90 4.54 8.87
C ILE A 161 13.23 3.49 9.75
N TYR A 162 13.98 2.90 10.67
CA TYR A 162 13.51 1.77 11.44
C TYR A 162 14.08 1.75 12.87
N GLN A 163 13.46 0.97 13.75
CA GLN A 163 13.92 0.73 15.11
C GLN A 163 13.68 -0.75 15.46
N LEU A 164 14.73 -1.47 15.83
CA LEU A 164 14.59 -2.80 16.40
C LEU A 164 14.20 -2.74 17.88
N PRO A 165 13.64 -3.82 18.45
CA PRO A 165 13.31 -3.89 19.88
C PRO A 165 14.52 -3.54 20.74
N ASN A 166 14.33 -2.64 21.70
CA ASN A 166 15.36 -2.16 22.63
C ASN A 166 16.58 -1.48 21.96
N ASP A 167 16.45 -1.03 20.72
CA ASP A 167 17.51 -0.32 19.97
C ASP A 167 17.12 1.15 19.71
N THR A 168 18.09 1.92 19.22
CA THR A 168 17.92 3.29 18.72
C THR A 168 17.28 3.31 17.32
N ILE A 169 16.72 4.46 16.94
CA ILE A 169 16.22 4.65 15.57
C ILE A 169 17.42 4.76 14.63
N LYS A 170 17.40 3.98 13.55
CA LYS A 170 18.45 3.90 12.54
C LYS A 170 17.90 4.24 11.16
N ILE A 171 18.81 4.62 10.28
CA ILE A 171 18.55 4.81 8.85
C ILE A 171 19.34 3.81 8.03
N HIS A 172 18.76 3.37 6.91
CA HIS A 172 19.43 2.52 5.93
C HIS A 172 19.07 2.99 4.53
N GLU A 173 20.07 3.43 3.76
CA GLU A 173 19.85 3.85 2.37
C GLU A 173 19.58 2.62 1.50
N LEU A 174 18.46 2.67 0.76
CA LEU A 174 18.10 1.61 -0.16
C LEU A 174 19.07 1.62 -1.35
N PRO A 175 19.63 0.46 -1.74
CA PRO A 175 20.45 0.36 -2.94
C PRO A 175 19.70 0.84 -4.20
N ASN A 176 20.37 1.61 -5.06
CA ASN A 176 19.73 2.15 -6.26
C ASN A 176 19.25 1.06 -7.24
N ASP A 177 19.90 -0.10 -7.26
CA ASP A 177 19.58 -1.23 -8.15
C ASP A 177 18.27 -1.94 -7.78
N ILE A 178 17.75 -1.72 -6.56
CA ILE A 178 16.49 -2.35 -6.11
C ILE A 178 15.28 -1.44 -6.27
N VAL A 179 15.50 -0.15 -6.49
CA VAL A 179 14.43 0.84 -6.67
C VAL A 179 14.23 1.09 -8.16
N LYS A 180 13.17 0.49 -8.73
CA LYS A 180 12.78 0.76 -10.12
C LYS A 180 11.93 2.03 -10.19
N GLU A 181 12.36 2.98 -11.01
CA GLU A 181 11.63 4.22 -11.33
C GLU A 181 11.24 4.23 -12.81
N VAL A 182 10.16 4.92 -13.13
CA VAL A 182 9.64 5.12 -14.50
C VAL A 182 9.65 6.60 -14.82
N SER A 183 10.32 6.98 -15.92
CA SER A 183 10.32 8.36 -16.43
C SER A 183 9.05 8.64 -17.23
N ILE A 184 8.37 9.74 -16.89
CA ILE A 184 7.09 10.09 -17.50
C ILE A 184 7.32 10.91 -18.77
N HIS A 185 6.74 10.42 -19.87
CA HIS A 185 6.81 11.02 -21.19
C HIS A 185 5.44 10.91 -21.89
N HIS A 186 5.27 11.69 -22.96
CA HIS A 186 4.06 11.69 -23.77
C HIS A 186 4.43 11.73 -25.25
N GLU A 187 3.93 10.76 -26.03
CA GLU A 187 4.28 10.64 -27.46
C GLU A 187 3.84 11.87 -28.28
N HIS A 188 2.63 12.37 -28.03
CA HIS A 188 2.09 13.55 -28.70
C HIS A 188 2.56 14.90 -28.12
N TYR A 189 3.16 14.91 -26.92
CA TYR A 189 3.59 16.14 -26.24
C TYR A 189 5.02 16.03 -25.72
N PRO A 190 6.05 16.15 -26.60
CA PRO A 190 7.45 15.95 -26.23
C PRO A 190 7.99 16.92 -25.17
N LYS A 191 7.32 18.08 -24.97
CA LYS A 191 7.67 19.03 -23.92
C LYS A 191 7.48 18.45 -22.51
N LEU A 192 6.62 17.44 -22.33
CA LEU A 192 6.40 16.83 -21.02
C LEU A 192 7.68 16.22 -20.45
N SER A 193 8.48 15.52 -21.28
CA SER A 193 9.73 14.89 -20.83
C SER A 193 10.75 15.89 -20.30
N LYS A 194 10.67 17.17 -20.70
CA LYS A 194 11.56 18.25 -20.21
C LYS A 194 11.28 18.62 -18.74
N LEU A 195 10.11 18.25 -18.20
CA LEU A 195 9.80 18.44 -16.79
C LEU A 195 10.55 17.45 -15.88
N GLY A 196 11.16 16.40 -16.44
CA GLY A 196 11.93 15.42 -15.67
C GLY A 196 11.11 14.63 -14.66
N LEU A 197 9.80 14.47 -14.91
CA LEU A 197 8.89 13.74 -14.02
C LEU A 197 9.23 12.26 -14.03
N LYS A 198 9.16 11.63 -12.86
CA LYS A 198 9.29 10.18 -12.69
C LYS A 198 8.49 9.70 -11.48
N TRP A 199 8.24 8.40 -11.43
CA TRP A 199 7.63 7.77 -10.26
C TRP A 199 8.20 6.37 -10.01
N TYR A 200 8.29 5.94 -8.76
CA TYR A 200 8.74 4.60 -8.41
C TYR A 200 7.67 3.55 -8.76
N ALA A 201 8.10 2.33 -9.07
CA ALA A 201 7.24 1.30 -9.64
C ALA A 201 6.25 0.68 -8.64
N VAL A 202 6.69 0.43 -7.39
CA VAL A 202 5.94 -0.40 -6.43
C VAL A 202 5.49 0.40 -5.20
N PRO A 203 4.18 0.55 -4.95
CA PRO A 203 3.67 1.19 -3.73
C PRO A 203 3.66 0.22 -2.54
N ILE A 204 4.75 0.17 -1.77
CA ILE A 204 4.86 -0.73 -0.61
C ILE A 204 4.46 -0.01 0.68
N ILE A 205 3.18 -0.07 1.06
CA ILE A 205 2.63 0.55 2.28
C ILE A 205 3.25 -0.11 3.51
N SER A 206 3.73 0.69 4.46
CA SER A 206 4.45 0.23 5.66
C SER A 206 3.98 0.89 6.97
N ASN A 207 2.90 1.67 6.95
CA ASN A 207 2.40 2.43 8.10
C ASN A 207 1.02 1.97 8.61
N MET A 208 0.63 0.73 8.33
CA MET A 208 -0.64 0.15 8.77
C MET A 208 -0.41 -1.07 9.65
N ASP A 209 -1.33 -1.28 10.60
CA ASP A 209 -1.40 -2.49 11.40
C ASP A 209 -2.25 -3.55 10.69
N LEU A 210 -1.73 -4.77 10.59
CA LEU A 210 -2.50 -5.95 10.15
C LEU A 210 -3.09 -6.63 11.40
N LYS A 211 -4.40 -6.88 11.44
CA LYS A 211 -5.05 -7.53 12.59
C LYS A 211 -5.78 -8.81 12.20
N ILE A 212 -5.22 -9.97 12.59
CA ILE A 212 -5.73 -11.33 12.32
C ILE A 212 -6.13 -11.98 13.63
N GLY A 213 -7.39 -12.45 13.75
CA GLY A 213 -7.84 -13.23 14.92
C GLY A 213 -7.67 -12.57 16.29
N GLY A 214 -7.50 -11.24 16.34
CA GLY A 214 -7.24 -10.51 17.58
C GLY A 214 -5.77 -10.18 17.83
N ILE A 215 -4.84 -10.86 17.16
CA ILE A 215 -3.42 -10.50 17.12
C ILE A 215 -3.24 -9.29 16.22
N THR A 216 -2.42 -8.33 16.67
CA THR A 216 -2.01 -7.17 15.88
C THR A 216 -0.56 -7.38 15.45
N TYR A 217 -0.30 -7.31 14.15
CA TYR A 217 1.02 -7.27 13.54
C TYR A 217 1.31 -5.82 13.14
N PRO A 218 2.07 -5.09 13.97
CA PRO A 218 2.28 -3.66 13.72
C PRO A 218 3.14 -3.43 12.48
N THR A 219 4.02 -4.36 12.12
CA THR A 219 4.93 -4.18 10.99
C THR A 219 4.71 -5.29 9.99
N ALA A 220 3.93 -4.97 8.97
CA ALA A 220 3.56 -5.91 7.93
C ALA A 220 3.53 -5.22 6.56
N PRO A 221 4.67 -4.71 6.04
CA PRO A 221 4.67 -3.97 4.77
C PRO A 221 4.05 -4.81 3.65
N PHE A 222 3.21 -4.18 2.82
CA PHE A 222 2.50 -4.85 1.72
C PHE A 222 2.40 -3.98 0.47
N ASN A 223 2.26 -4.62 -0.69
CA ASN A 223 2.08 -3.91 -1.95
C ASN A 223 1.11 -4.62 -2.91
N GLY A 224 0.59 -3.82 -3.84
CA GLY A 224 0.08 -4.27 -5.14
C GLY A 224 0.87 -3.56 -6.24
N TRP A 225 0.20 -3.26 -7.34
CA TRP A 225 0.67 -2.34 -8.38
C TRP A 225 -0.22 -1.10 -8.43
N TYR A 226 0.29 -0.01 -8.99
CA TYR A 226 -0.44 1.24 -9.11
C TYR A 226 -1.66 1.13 -10.03
N MET A 227 -2.72 1.85 -9.66
CA MET A 227 -3.71 2.38 -10.58
C MET A 227 -3.27 3.78 -11.06
N VAL A 228 -3.39 4.06 -12.36
CA VAL A 228 -2.90 5.29 -13.02
C VAL A 228 -3.27 6.59 -12.29
N THR A 229 -4.50 6.70 -11.79
CA THR A 229 -5.02 7.92 -11.16
C THR A 229 -4.40 8.19 -9.79
N GLU A 230 -3.80 7.20 -9.13
CA GLU A 230 -3.03 7.41 -7.90
C GLU A 230 -1.84 8.32 -8.17
N ILE A 231 -1.15 8.11 -9.30
CA ILE A 231 0.04 8.89 -9.68
C ILE A 231 -0.41 10.18 -10.37
N ALA A 232 -1.11 10.05 -11.50
CA ALA A 232 -1.35 11.18 -12.40
C ALA A 232 -2.31 12.21 -11.82
N VAL A 233 -3.32 11.79 -11.04
CA VAL A 233 -4.25 12.73 -10.41
C VAL A 233 -3.75 13.10 -9.02
N ARG A 234 -3.70 12.13 -8.10
CA ARG A 234 -3.48 12.43 -6.69
C ARG A 234 -2.05 12.87 -6.40
N ASN A 235 -1.04 12.13 -6.85
CA ASN A 235 0.34 12.46 -6.53
C ASN A 235 0.83 13.70 -7.29
N PHE A 236 0.58 13.77 -8.60
CA PHE A 236 1.11 14.87 -9.41
C PHE A 236 0.29 16.17 -9.35
N THR A 237 -1.03 16.11 -9.18
CA THR A 237 -1.87 17.32 -9.36
C THR A 237 -2.54 17.87 -8.11
N ASP A 238 -2.68 17.09 -7.03
CA ASP A 238 -3.21 17.64 -5.78
C ASP A 238 -2.36 18.84 -5.33
N THR A 239 -3.02 19.92 -4.92
CA THR A 239 -2.36 21.20 -4.55
C THR A 239 -1.49 21.08 -3.30
N TYR A 240 -1.77 20.09 -2.45
CA TYR A 240 -0.98 19.72 -1.28
C TYR A 240 0.02 18.59 -1.57
N ARG A 241 0.22 18.24 -2.85
CA ARG A 241 1.23 17.29 -3.34
C ARG A 241 2.18 18.02 -4.29
N TYR A 242 2.49 17.47 -5.46
CA TYR A 242 3.42 18.11 -6.40
C TYR A 242 2.81 19.32 -7.14
N ASN A 243 1.47 19.46 -7.15
CA ASN A 243 0.76 20.60 -7.74
C ASN A 243 1.22 20.96 -9.17
N LEU A 244 1.36 19.96 -10.05
CA LEU A 244 1.98 20.12 -11.38
C LEU A 244 1.02 20.52 -12.49
N LEU A 245 -0.27 20.74 -12.19
CA LEU A 245 -1.31 20.92 -13.22
C LEU A 245 -0.96 22.04 -14.21
N GLU A 246 -0.45 23.18 -13.73
CA GLU A 246 -0.08 24.31 -14.58
C GLU A 246 1.10 23.97 -15.51
N LYS A 247 2.21 23.47 -14.94
CA LYS A 247 3.40 23.07 -15.70
C LYS A 247 3.11 21.99 -16.74
N VAL A 248 2.24 21.05 -16.39
CA VAL A 248 1.82 19.96 -17.27
C VAL A 248 0.95 20.51 -18.41
N ALA A 249 0.02 21.44 -18.12
CA ALA A 249 -0.79 22.06 -19.16
C ALA A 249 0.03 22.89 -20.14
N GLU A 250 1.07 23.60 -19.67
CA GLU A 250 2.04 24.29 -20.53
C GLU A 250 2.81 23.32 -21.42
N ALA A 251 3.21 22.16 -20.87
CA ALA A 251 3.86 21.11 -21.64
C ALA A 251 2.93 20.46 -22.68
N PHE A 252 1.62 20.48 -22.43
CA PHE A 252 0.57 20.07 -23.38
C PHE A 252 0.09 21.20 -24.29
N GLU A 253 0.74 22.37 -24.21
CA GLU A 253 0.49 23.52 -25.09
C GLU A 253 -0.94 24.07 -24.99
N PHE A 254 -1.59 23.92 -23.83
CA PHE A 254 -2.86 24.58 -23.56
C PHE A 254 -2.63 26.09 -23.31
N ASP A 255 -3.28 26.91 -24.14
CA ASP A 255 -3.19 28.37 -24.16
C ASP A 255 -3.80 29.04 -22.91
N THR A 256 -4.75 28.37 -22.26
CA THR A 256 -5.41 28.88 -21.06
C THR A 256 -5.85 27.76 -20.13
N LEU A 257 -5.92 28.06 -18.83
CA LEU A 257 -6.49 27.19 -17.79
C LEU A 257 -7.74 27.80 -17.13
N LYS A 258 -8.40 28.77 -17.79
CA LYS A 258 -9.71 29.25 -17.35
C LYS A 258 -10.69 28.08 -17.32
N ASN A 259 -11.50 27.99 -16.27
CA ASN A 259 -12.36 26.81 -16.05
C ASN A 259 -13.32 26.53 -17.21
N ASN A 260 -13.83 27.56 -17.89
CA ASN A 260 -14.73 27.41 -19.04
C ASN A 260 -14.06 26.86 -20.32
N SER A 261 -12.73 26.74 -20.35
CA SER A 261 -11.99 26.09 -21.45
C SER A 261 -11.99 24.55 -21.35
N PHE A 262 -12.22 24.02 -20.14
CA PHE A 262 -12.04 22.61 -19.78
C PHE A 262 -10.61 22.07 -19.99
N ASN A 263 -9.60 22.96 -20.15
CA ASN A 263 -8.22 22.53 -20.35
C ASN A 263 -7.59 21.91 -19.11
N LYS A 264 -8.08 22.22 -17.89
CA LYS A 264 -7.67 21.51 -16.67
C LYS A 264 -8.05 20.03 -16.74
N ASP A 265 -9.27 19.75 -17.19
CA ASP A 265 -9.80 18.40 -17.37
C ASP A 265 -9.04 17.66 -18.48
N ARG A 266 -8.80 18.32 -19.63
CA ARG A 266 -7.98 17.76 -20.71
C ARG A 266 -6.57 17.44 -20.24
N ALA A 267 -5.92 18.35 -19.51
CA ALA A 267 -4.59 18.12 -18.95
C ALA A 267 -4.55 16.92 -17.99
N LEU A 268 -5.60 16.72 -17.19
CA LEU A 268 -5.70 15.53 -16.34
C LEU A 268 -5.79 14.24 -17.17
N VAL A 269 -6.58 14.23 -18.25
CA VAL A 269 -6.70 13.06 -19.14
C VAL A 269 -5.36 12.74 -19.81
N GLU A 270 -4.71 13.73 -20.42
CA GLU A 270 -3.41 13.55 -21.09
C GLU A 270 -2.31 13.14 -20.11
N LEU A 271 -2.30 13.67 -18.88
CA LEU A 271 -1.32 13.25 -17.87
C LEU A 271 -1.52 11.80 -17.43
N ASN A 272 -2.77 11.34 -17.30
CA ASN A 272 -3.05 9.93 -17.03
C ASN A 272 -2.61 9.03 -18.18
N HIS A 273 -2.85 9.45 -19.43
CA HIS A 273 -2.34 8.76 -20.60
C HIS A 273 -0.81 8.66 -20.58
N ALA A 274 -0.12 9.78 -20.34
CA ALA A 274 1.34 9.84 -20.22
C ALA A 274 1.87 8.82 -19.20
N VAL A 275 1.31 8.82 -17.99
CA VAL A 275 1.74 7.92 -16.91
C VAL A 275 1.49 6.47 -17.27
N TYR A 276 0.28 6.14 -17.76
CA TYR A 276 -0.06 4.77 -18.12
C TYR A 276 0.90 4.21 -19.18
N HIS A 277 1.09 4.95 -20.28
CA HIS A 277 1.93 4.50 -21.38
C HIS A 277 3.42 4.50 -21.04
N SER A 278 3.89 5.42 -20.18
CA SER A 278 5.27 5.40 -19.67
C SER A 278 5.55 4.12 -18.86
N PHE A 279 4.62 3.73 -17.97
CA PHE A 279 4.75 2.49 -17.20
C PHE A 279 4.72 1.25 -18.11
N LYS A 280 3.85 1.25 -19.14
CA LYS A 280 3.81 0.16 -20.12
C LYS A 280 5.10 0.06 -20.93
N ALA A 281 5.67 1.18 -21.36
CA ALA A 281 6.92 1.22 -22.10
C ALA A 281 8.09 0.64 -21.30
N ASP A 282 8.15 0.92 -19.99
CA ASP A 282 9.19 0.41 -19.08
C ASP A 282 8.92 -1.02 -18.56
N GLY A 283 7.87 -1.67 -19.08
CA GLY A 283 7.46 -3.02 -18.71
C GLY A 283 7.01 -3.15 -17.25
N VAL A 284 6.48 -2.06 -16.67
CA VAL A 284 6.00 -2.01 -15.28
C VAL A 284 4.49 -2.23 -15.24
N SER A 285 4.05 -3.13 -14.37
CA SER A 285 2.63 -3.38 -14.11
C SER A 285 1.92 -2.12 -13.63
N ILE A 286 0.88 -1.73 -14.35
CA ILE A 286 -0.03 -0.63 -14.02
C ILE A 286 -1.43 -0.99 -14.56
N VAL A 287 -2.47 -0.52 -13.88
CA VAL A 287 -3.87 -0.66 -14.31
C VAL A 287 -4.52 0.71 -14.46
N ASP A 288 -5.38 0.88 -15.48
CA ASP A 288 -6.20 2.08 -15.59
C ASP A 288 -7.45 1.97 -14.69
N HIS A 289 -8.06 3.12 -14.40
CA HIS A 289 -9.15 3.19 -13.43
C HIS A 289 -10.45 2.50 -13.90
N LEU A 290 -10.69 2.40 -15.21
CA LEU A 290 -11.88 1.73 -15.73
C LEU A 290 -11.71 0.21 -15.71
N THR A 291 -10.53 -0.28 -16.10
CA THR A 291 -10.18 -1.70 -15.97
C THR A 291 -10.17 -2.14 -14.50
N ALA A 292 -9.64 -1.32 -13.59
CA ALA A 292 -9.66 -1.62 -12.16
C ALA A 292 -11.10 -1.76 -11.62
N ALA A 293 -12.01 -0.87 -12.03
CA ALA A 293 -13.43 -0.99 -11.68
C ALA A 293 -14.08 -2.25 -12.27
N LYS A 294 -13.76 -2.61 -13.53
CA LYS A 294 -14.27 -3.86 -14.14
C LYS A 294 -13.74 -5.12 -13.44
N GLN A 295 -12.48 -5.10 -13.00
CA GLN A 295 -11.92 -6.16 -12.15
C GLN A 295 -12.62 -6.21 -10.79
N PHE A 296 -13.04 -5.06 -10.25
CA PHE A 296 -13.81 -5.01 -9.02
C PHE A 296 -15.22 -5.60 -9.18
N GLU A 297 -15.90 -5.36 -10.31
CA GLU A 297 -17.17 -6.04 -10.63
C GLU A 297 -17.00 -7.58 -10.70
N MET A 298 -15.85 -8.07 -11.20
CA MET A 298 -15.53 -9.50 -11.16
C MET A 298 -15.32 -10.00 -9.72
N PHE A 299 -14.66 -9.21 -8.87
CA PHE A 299 -14.52 -9.52 -7.46
C PHE A 299 -15.88 -9.66 -6.78
N GLU A 300 -16.79 -8.71 -7.01
CA GLU A 300 -18.15 -8.77 -6.44
C GLU A 300 -18.88 -10.04 -6.86
N ARG A 301 -18.83 -10.40 -8.14
CA ARG A 301 -19.42 -11.65 -8.64
C ARG A 301 -18.80 -12.89 -7.97
N ASN A 302 -17.49 -12.93 -7.82
CA ASN A 302 -16.79 -14.05 -7.20
C ASN A 302 -17.15 -14.19 -5.71
N GLU A 303 -17.26 -13.08 -4.98
CA GLU A 303 -17.68 -13.10 -3.56
C GLU A 303 -19.13 -13.58 -3.42
N HIS A 304 -20.04 -13.12 -4.27
CA HIS A 304 -21.42 -13.59 -4.27
C HIS A 304 -21.53 -15.09 -4.59
N GLN A 305 -20.74 -15.61 -5.53
CA GLN A 305 -20.68 -17.05 -5.82
C GLN A 305 -20.20 -17.88 -4.62
N GLN A 306 -19.44 -17.26 -3.71
CA GLN A 306 -18.99 -17.88 -2.47
C GLN A 306 -19.88 -17.52 -1.28
N ASN A 307 -21.08 -16.98 -1.53
CA ASN A 307 -22.06 -16.56 -0.51
C ASN A 307 -21.51 -15.53 0.49
N ARG A 308 -20.60 -14.65 0.06
CA ARG A 308 -20.07 -13.55 0.87
C ARG A 308 -20.61 -12.21 0.38
N ASN A 309 -20.94 -11.34 1.32
CA ASN A 309 -21.32 -9.96 1.04
C ASN A 309 -20.07 -9.11 0.84
N VAL A 310 -20.15 -8.13 -0.06
CA VAL A 310 -19.06 -7.20 -0.33
C VAL A 310 -19.23 -5.93 0.50
N THR A 311 -18.23 -5.63 1.32
CA THR A 311 -18.10 -4.34 2.00
C THR A 311 -17.21 -3.39 1.21
N GLY A 312 -17.41 -2.08 1.38
CA GLY A 312 -16.71 -1.05 0.63
C GLY A 312 -16.92 0.36 1.16
N LYS A 313 -15.93 1.23 0.93
CA LYS A 313 -16.06 2.68 1.15
C LYS A 313 -16.20 3.36 -0.21
N TRP A 314 -17.43 3.67 -0.60
CA TRP A 314 -17.75 4.24 -1.91
C TRP A 314 -16.81 5.39 -2.33
N SER A 315 -16.54 6.34 -1.44
CA SER A 315 -15.68 7.50 -1.73
C SER A 315 -14.20 7.18 -1.98
N TRP A 316 -13.76 5.96 -1.70
CA TRP A 316 -12.41 5.46 -2.04
C TRP A 316 -12.43 4.54 -3.26
N LEU A 317 -13.55 3.87 -3.53
CA LEU A 317 -13.70 2.98 -4.68
C LEU A 317 -13.97 3.77 -5.98
N ALA A 318 -14.70 4.88 -5.90
CA ALA A 318 -14.89 5.77 -7.04
C ALA A 318 -13.54 6.43 -7.42
N PRO A 319 -13.05 6.28 -8.67
CA PRO A 319 -11.78 6.86 -9.07
C PRO A 319 -11.87 8.39 -9.17
N PRO A 320 -10.77 9.14 -8.96
CA PRO A 320 -10.78 10.60 -9.01
C PRO A 320 -10.81 11.17 -10.44
N LEU A 321 -11.00 10.33 -11.46
CA LEU A 321 -11.17 10.72 -12.86
C LEU A 321 -12.30 9.89 -13.45
N SER A 322 -13.26 10.56 -14.11
CA SER A 322 -14.42 9.94 -14.76
C SER A 322 -15.15 8.88 -13.92
N PRO A 323 -15.47 9.14 -12.63
CA PRO A 323 -16.02 8.11 -11.73
C PRO A 323 -17.35 7.52 -12.21
N THR A 324 -18.18 8.32 -12.88
CA THR A 324 -19.47 7.90 -13.43
C THR A 324 -19.37 6.82 -14.51
N LEU A 325 -18.19 6.58 -15.08
CA LEU A 325 -17.95 5.50 -16.04
C LEU A 325 -17.73 4.13 -15.37
N THR A 326 -17.81 4.07 -14.03
CA THR A 326 -17.58 2.85 -13.25
C THR A 326 -18.87 2.36 -12.59
N SER A 327 -19.09 1.04 -12.53
CA SER A 327 -20.31 0.46 -11.94
C SER A 327 -20.48 0.85 -10.47
N ASN A 328 -19.40 0.78 -9.70
CA ASN A 328 -19.37 1.07 -8.28
C ASN A 328 -19.70 2.52 -7.91
N TYR A 329 -19.77 3.43 -8.88
CA TYR A 329 -20.26 4.80 -8.64
C TYR A 329 -21.77 4.85 -8.42
N HIS A 330 -22.53 3.97 -9.07
CA HIS A 330 -23.99 4.09 -9.20
C HIS A 330 -24.79 3.44 -8.06
N HIS A 331 -24.12 2.91 -7.04
CA HIS A 331 -24.77 2.36 -5.85
C HIS A 331 -23.91 2.53 -4.59
N GLY A 332 -24.55 2.45 -3.42
CA GLY A 332 -23.84 2.48 -2.14
C GLY A 332 -23.11 1.17 -1.82
N TYR A 333 -22.24 1.24 -0.81
CA TYR A 333 -21.58 0.08 -0.20
C TYR A 333 -21.75 0.12 1.31
N ASP A 334 -21.94 -1.04 1.93
CA ASP A 334 -21.78 -1.19 3.37
C ASP A 334 -20.31 -1.03 3.74
N ASN A 335 -20.01 -0.03 4.57
CA ASN A 335 -18.66 0.25 5.03
C ASN A 335 -18.33 -0.38 6.40
N THR A 336 -19.04 -1.44 6.78
CA THR A 336 -18.69 -2.27 7.93
C THR A 336 -17.27 -2.82 7.75
N MET A 337 -16.41 -2.59 8.75
CA MET A 337 -15.03 -3.06 8.73
C MET A 337 -14.96 -4.44 9.37
N HIS A 338 -14.90 -5.49 8.55
CA HIS A 338 -14.71 -6.85 9.04
C HIS A 338 -13.26 -7.11 9.46
N HIS A 339 -13.08 -7.88 10.52
CA HIS A 339 -11.80 -8.52 10.85
C HIS A 339 -11.68 -9.84 10.07
N THR A 340 -10.51 -10.26 9.60
CA THR A 340 -9.18 -9.61 9.55
C THR A 340 -9.17 -8.34 8.68
N ASN A 341 -8.37 -7.32 9.03
CA ASN A 341 -8.19 -6.11 8.19
C ASN A 341 -6.87 -5.38 8.43
N PHE A 342 -6.61 -4.36 7.58
CA PHE A 342 -5.59 -3.34 7.79
C PHE A 342 -6.18 -2.09 8.44
N PHE A 343 -5.47 -1.54 9.42
CA PHE A 343 -5.88 -0.35 10.15
C PHE A 343 -4.76 0.69 10.15
N TYR A 344 -5.12 1.97 10.10
CA TYR A 344 -4.13 2.99 10.40
C TYR A 344 -3.63 2.82 11.82
N LYS A 345 -2.33 2.99 12.01
CA LYS A 345 -1.72 3.09 13.33
C LYS A 345 -2.41 4.22 14.09
N LYS A 346 -2.69 4.01 15.37
CA LYS A 346 -3.04 5.15 16.23
C LYS A 346 -1.84 6.09 16.21
N GLU A 347 -2.08 7.38 16.01
CA GLU A 347 -1.04 8.39 16.16
C GLU A 347 -0.59 8.35 17.62
N GLU A 348 0.46 7.59 17.90
CA GLU A 348 1.25 7.86 19.09
C GLU A 348 1.96 9.18 18.80
N PRO A 349 1.84 10.18 19.69
CA PRO A 349 2.70 11.34 19.57
C PRO A 349 4.12 10.77 19.51
N MET A 350 4.81 11.00 18.39
CA MET A 350 6.26 10.85 18.40
C MET A 350 6.69 11.65 19.63
N LYS A 351 7.15 10.97 20.69
CA LYS A 351 7.91 11.66 21.73
C LYS A 351 8.98 12.38 20.94
N CYS A 352 8.83 13.70 20.85
CA CYS A 352 9.70 14.55 20.06
C CYS A 352 11.12 14.05 20.32
N PRO A 353 11.86 13.54 19.32
CA PRO A 353 13.32 13.46 19.48
C PRO A 353 13.92 14.87 19.63
N PHE A 354 13.10 15.91 19.41
CA PHE A 354 13.40 17.31 19.63
C PHE A 354 13.52 17.73 21.11
N HIS A 355 13.25 16.85 22.09
CA HIS A 355 13.47 17.10 23.53
C HIS A 355 14.06 15.90 24.28
#